data_AF-A0A0N8R588-F1
#
_entry.id   AF-A0A0N8R588-F1
#
_cell.length_a   1.000
_cell.length_b   1.000
_cell.length_c   1.000
_cell.angle_alpha   90.00
_cell.angle_beta   90.00
_cell.angle_gamma   90.00
#
_symmetry.space_group_name_H-M   'P 1'
#
loop_
_entity.id
_entity.type
_entity.pdbx_description
1 polymer ?
#
loop_
_entity_poly.entity_id
_entity_poly.type
_entity_poly.pdbx_seq_one_letter_code
_entity_poly.pdbx_strand_id
1 'polypeptide(L)'
;MSPELSTIQRNKERSAVLEAEVAEFLKRGGVIGTLKGFPVRPEPKRYGRMTAPKARPPEPHRRTKEAVRAAAPPPSTQNLPRGHVSDEVVAQIRHMAQTTTITDVRRKTGVSHHMLRKIAAEHRFEYKPFDPSPNLSCVKAERIDPVA
;
A
#
# COMPACT_ATOMS: atom_id res chain seq x y z
N MET A 1 -17.02 -16.98 72.48
CA MET A 1 -15.58 -17.28 72.45
C MET A 1 -15.02 -16.83 71.12
N SER A 2 -14.34 -15.68 71.10
CA SER A 2 -13.96 -15.00 69.85
C SER A 2 -12.81 -15.72 69.13
N PRO A 3 -12.89 -16.00 67.82
CA PRO A 3 -11.87 -16.73 67.06
C PRO A 3 -10.47 -16.09 67.09
N GLU A 4 -10.42 -14.76 67.19
CA GLU A 4 -9.18 -13.96 67.20
C GLU A 4 -8.27 -14.25 68.40
N LEU A 5 -8.84 -14.55 69.56
CA LEU A 5 -8.04 -14.91 70.74
C LEU A 5 -7.38 -16.29 70.58
N SER A 6 -8.02 -17.18 69.81
CA SER A 6 -7.51 -18.54 69.54
C SER A 6 -6.33 -18.52 68.56
N THR A 7 -6.36 -17.66 67.54
CA THR A 7 -5.24 -17.52 66.61
C THR A 7 -4.03 -16.87 67.27
N ILE A 8 -4.24 -15.86 68.12
CA ILE A 8 -3.17 -15.22 68.90
C ILE A 8 -2.50 -16.21 69.85
N GLN A 9 -3.27 -17.03 70.57
CA GLN A 9 -2.72 -18.05 71.47
C GLN A 9 -1.91 -19.12 70.71
N ARG A 10 -2.45 -19.63 69.60
CA ARG A 10 -1.74 -20.60 68.74
C ARG A 10 -0.45 -20.03 68.15
N ASN A 11 -0.45 -18.76 67.76
CA ASN A 11 0.74 -18.11 67.24
C ASN A 11 1.81 -17.94 68.32
N LYS A 12 1.40 -17.64 69.57
CA LYS A 12 2.31 -17.53 70.72
C LYS A 12 3.01 -18.85 71.05
N GLU A 13 2.26 -19.95 71.01
CA GLU A 13 2.85 -21.29 71.21
C GLU A 13 3.83 -21.64 70.08
N ARG A 14 3.44 -21.39 68.82
CA ARG A 14 4.29 -21.65 67.66
C ARG A 14 5.56 -20.80 67.65
N SER A 15 5.48 -19.52 68.03
CA SER A 15 6.65 -18.66 68.10
C SER A 15 7.61 -19.10 69.20
N ALA A 16 7.11 -19.53 70.36
CA ALA A 16 7.95 -20.01 71.45
C ALA A 16 8.77 -21.27 71.09
N VAL A 17 8.17 -22.21 70.35
CA VAL A 17 8.87 -23.40 69.85
C VAL A 17 9.98 -23.01 68.85
N LEU A 18 9.66 -22.14 67.90
CA LEU A 18 10.63 -21.66 66.90
C LEU A 18 11.80 -20.90 67.54
N GLU A 19 11.53 -20.09 68.58
CA GLU A 19 12.58 -19.38 69.33
C GLU A 19 13.52 -20.35 70.04
N ALA A 20 13.01 -21.43 70.63
CA ALA A 20 13.84 -22.44 71.28
C ALA A 20 14.73 -23.18 70.27
N GLU A 21 14.20 -23.55 69.12
CA GLU A 21 14.94 -24.20 68.04
C GLU A 21 16.03 -23.29 67.45
N VAL A 22 15.71 -22.01 67.22
CA VAL A 22 16.69 -21.01 66.78
C VAL A 22 17.79 -20.82 67.83
N ALA A 23 17.44 -20.76 69.12
CA ALA A 23 18.43 -20.62 70.19
C ALA A 23 19.35 -21.83 70.28
N GLU A 24 18.85 -23.06 70.09
CA GLU A 24 19.67 -24.26 70.06
C GLU A 24 20.60 -24.29 68.83
N PHE A 25 20.10 -23.89 67.66
CA PHE A 25 20.89 -23.78 66.43
C PHE A 25 22.05 -22.78 66.57
N LEU A 26 21.79 -21.61 67.17
CA LEU A 26 22.81 -20.60 67.44
C LEU A 26 23.84 -21.09 68.48
N LYS A 27 23.41 -21.80 69.53
CA LYS A 27 24.32 -22.39 70.53
C LYS A 27 25.28 -23.42 69.94
N ARG A 28 24.84 -24.15 68.91
CA ARG A 28 25.70 -25.10 68.16
C ARG A 28 26.63 -24.40 67.15
N GLY A 29 26.65 -23.06 67.12
CA GLY A 29 27.51 -22.26 66.25
C GLY A 29 26.92 -21.98 64.86
N GLY A 30 25.64 -22.25 64.64
CA GLY A 30 24.96 -21.90 63.39
C GLY A 30 24.84 -20.38 63.21
N VAL A 31 24.87 -19.91 61.96
CA VAL A 31 24.71 -18.48 61.61
C VAL A 31 23.50 -18.34 60.70
N ILE A 32 22.55 -17.48 61.07
CA ILE A 32 21.35 -17.21 60.27
C ILE A 32 21.61 -16.00 59.38
N GLY A 33 21.69 -16.23 58.07
CA GLY A 33 21.80 -15.16 57.07
C GLY A 33 20.45 -14.80 56.48
N THR A 34 20.10 -13.51 56.46
CA THR A 34 18.92 -13.03 55.75
C THR A 34 19.26 -12.86 54.28
N LEU A 35 18.77 -13.75 53.42
CA LEU A 35 18.91 -13.59 51.98
C LEU A 35 17.99 -12.46 51.50
N LYS A 36 18.52 -11.55 50.67
CA LYS A 36 17.68 -10.58 49.95
C LYS A 36 16.69 -11.39 49.09
N GLY A 37 15.40 -11.22 49.36
CA GLY A 37 14.33 -11.97 48.68
C GLY A 37 14.32 -11.74 47.17
N PHE A 38 13.50 -12.54 46.48
CA PHE A 38 13.29 -12.39 45.04
C PHE A 38 12.70 -11.02 44.70
N PRO A 39 13.05 -10.44 43.54
CA PRO A 39 12.46 -9.17 43.12
C PRO A 39 10.94 -9.34 42.97
N VAL A 40 10.17 -8.38 43.49
CA VAL A 40 8.69 -8.35 43.42
C VAL A 40 8.19 -8.39 41.97
N ARG A 41 9.03 -7.97 41.02
CA ARG A 41 8.77 -8.11 39.59
C ARG A 41 9.92 -8.87 38.92
N PRO A 42 9.64 -9.95 38.17
CA PRO A 42 10.66 -10.59 37.37
C PRO A 42 11.16 -9.61 36.31
N GLU A 43 12.45 -9.66 36.01
CA GLU A 43 12.99 -8.88 34.90
C GLU A 43 12.29 -9.26 33.59
N PRO A 44 11.89 -8.27 32.76
CA PRO A 44 11.26 -8.56 31.49
C PRO A 44 12.24 -9.34 30.61
N LYS A 45 11.83 -10.56 30.24
CA LYS A 45 12.62 -11.43 29.39
C LYS A 45 12.85 -10.74 28.03
N ARG A 46 14.11 -10.67 27.60
CA ARG A 46 14.50 -10.16 26.28
C ARG A 46 14.10 -11.13 25.17
N TYR A 47 12.79 -11.33 24.98
CA TYR A 47 12.30 -12.04 23.81
C TYR A 47 12.22 -11.06 22.64
N GLY A 48 13.09 -11.27 21.67
CA GLY A 48 13.15 -10.60 20.39
C GLY A 48 14.17 -11.33 19.54
N ARG A 49 14.01 -11.33 18.21
CA ARG A 49 15.08 -11.83 17.34
C ARG A 49 16.37 -11.09 17.69
N MET A 50 17.45 -11.84 17.90
CA MET A 50 18.83 -11.32 17.83
C MET A 50 19.10 -10.89 16.38
N THR A 51 18.41 -9.85 15.93
CA THR A 51 18.64 -9.26 14.62
C THR A 51 19.85 -8.38 14.80
N ALA A 52 20.98 -8.81 14.22
CA ALA A 52 22.13 -7.93 14.06
C ALA A 52 21.66 -6.57 13.50
N PRO A 53 22.25 -5.44 13.92
CA PRO A 53 21.87 -4.13 13.43
C PRO A 53 21.81 -4.18 11.90
N LYS A 54 20.61 -3.94 11.37
CA LYS A 54 20.33 -4.04 9.93
C LYS A 54 21.27 -3.06 9.24
N ALA A 55 22.27 -3.60 8.53
CA ALA A 55 23.19 -2.80 7.74
C ALA A 55 22.36 -1.87 6.85
N ARG A 56 22.73 -0.57 6.84
CA ARG A 56 22.05 0.43 6.03
C ARG A 56 22.04 -0.08 4.58
N PRO A 57 20.87 -0.12 3.90
CA PRO A 57 20.84 -0.53 2.51
C PRO A 57 21.81 0.36 1.72
N PRO A 58 22.57 -0.19 0.76
CA PRO A 58 23.46 0.60 -0.05
C PRO A 58 22.68 1.75 -0.71
N GLU A 59 23.30 2.91 -0.81
CA GLU A 59 22.65 4.06 -1.44
C GLU A 59 22.21 3.71 -2.86
N PRO A 60 21.01 4.15 -3.28
CA PRO A 60 20.50 3.84 -4.61
C PRO A 60 21.47 4.38 -5.66
N HIS A 61 22.01 3.48 -6.49
CA HIS A 61 22.93 3.83 -7.56
C HIS A 61 22.23 4.72 -8.59
N ARG A 62 22.49 6.03 -8.53
CA ARG A 62 21.97 6.99 -9.50
C ARG A 62 22.82 6.91 -10.76
N ARG A 63 22.25 6.44 -11.87
CA ARG A 63 22.90 6.53 -13.19
C ARG A 63 23.27 7.99 -13.46
N THR A 64 24.53 8.23 -13.81
CA THR A 64 24.98 9.56 -14.22
C THR A 64 24.27 9.97 -15.52
N LYS A 65 24.10 11.28 -15.75
CA LYS A 65 23.50 11.80 -16.99
C LYS A 65 24.21 11.27 -18.24
N GLU A 66 25.52 11.04 -18.13
CA GLU A 66 26.36 10.48 -19.19
C GLU A 66 26.04 9.00 -19.47
N ALA A 67 25.88 8.17 -18.42
CA ALA A 67 25.48 6.78 -18.59
C ALA A 67 24.08 6.65 -19.24
N VAL A 68 23.18 7.57 -18.92
CA VAL A 68 21.85 7.63 -19.57
C VAL A 68 21.96 8.03 -21.05
N ARG A 69 22.84 8.98 -21.38
CA ARG A 69 23.09 9.37 -22.78
C ARG A 69 23.75 8.26 -23.59
N ALA A 70 24.71 7.54 -23.01
CA ALA A 70 25.38 6.41 -23.65
C ALA A 70 24.44 5.23 -23.90
N ALA A 71 23.43 5.02 -23.04
CA ALA A 71 22.41 3.99 -23.21
C ALA A 71 21.24 4.41 -24.12
N ALA A 72 21.22 5.65 -24.63
CA ALA A 72 20.16 6.10 -25.50
C ALA A 72 20.28 5.42 -26.88
N PRO A 73 19.16 4.91 -27.45
CA PRO A 73 19.16 4.40 -28.81
C PRO A 73 19.63 5.46 -29.81
N PRO A 74 20.30 5.07 -30.91
CA PRO A 74 20.65 6.03 -31.96
C PRO A 74 19.39 6.74 -32.46
N PRO A 75 19.48 8.05 -32.79
CA PRO A 75 18.34 8.77 -33.34
C PRO A 75 17.85 8.06 -34.60
N SER A 76 16.53 7.89 -34.72
CA SER A 76 15.92 7.27 -35.89
C SER A 76 16.31 8.04 -37.15
N THR A 77 16.71 7.32 -38.20
CA THR A 77 17.07 7.89 -39.51
C THR A 77 15.90 8.53 -40.26
N GLN A 78 14.66 8.31 -39.79
CA GLN A 78 13.51 9.07 -40.23
C GLN A 78 13.56 10.46 -39.59
N ASN A 79 14.01 11.45 -40.37
CA ASN A 79 13.93 12.89 -40.09
C ASN A 79 12.48 13.41 -40.07
N LEU A 80 11.52 12.61 -39.59
CA LEU A 80 10.19 13.10 -39.29
C LEU A 80 10.17 13.42 -37.79
N PRO A 81 9.72 14.61 -37.39
CA PRO A 81 9.47 14.90 -35.98
C PRO A 81 8.64 13.77 -35.40
N ARG A 82 8.98 13.31 -34.19
CA ARG A 82 8.26 12.23 -33.50
C ARG A 82 6.76 12.57 -33.46
N GLY A 83 5.95 11.88 -34.25
CA GLY A 83 4.52 12.15 -34.38
C GLY A 83 4.09 13.00 -35.58
N HIS A 84 4.93 13.20 -36.59
CA HIS A 84 4.46 13.64 -37.91
C HIS A 84 3.81 12.49 -38.66
N VAL A 85 2.60 12.74 -39.13
CA VAL A 85 1.85 11.89 -40.04
C VAL A 85 2.11 12.43 -41.44
N SER A 86 2.37 11.56 -42.43
CA SER A 86 2.59 12.02 -43.80
C SER A 86 1.36 12.75 -44.34
N ASP A 87 1.58 13.73 -45.22
CA ASP A 87 0.50 14.52 -45.83
C ASP A 87 -0.54 13.64 -46.55
N GLU A 88 -0.09 12.52 -47.12
CA GLU A 88 -0.96 11.50 -47.73
C GLU A 88 -1.95 10.90 -46.72
N VAL A 89 -1.47 10.57 -45.52
CA VAL A 89 -2.30 10.02 -44.45
C VAL A 89 -3.23 11.09 -43.89
N VAL A 90 -2.79 12.35 -43.82
CA VAL A 90 -3.67 13.47 -43.47
C VAL A 90 -4.79 13.64 -44.50
N ALA A 91 -4.48 13.58 -45.79
CA ALA A 91 -5.49 13.66 -46.86
C ALA A 91 -6.51 12.50 -46.77
N GLN A 92 -6.02 11.28 -46.50
CA GLN A 92 -6.86 10.12 -46.28
C GLN A 92 -7.77 10.30 -45.05
N ILE A 93 -7.22 10.75 -43.92
CA ILE A 93 -7.99 11.03 -42.69
C ILE A 93 -9.06 12.09 -42.95
N ARG A 94 -8.74 13.14 -43.71
CA ARG A 94 -9.68 14.22 -44.06
C ARG A 94 -10.87 13.69 -44.86
N HIS A 95 -10.63 12.84 -45.85
CA HIS A 95 -11.70 12.21 -46.62
C HIS A 95 -12.58 11.32 -45.74
N MET A 96 -11.97 10.55 -44.82
CA MET A 96 -12.71 9.69 -43.91
C MET A 96 -13.51 10.46 -42.85
N ALA A 97 -13.03 11.60 -42.40
CA ALA A 97 -13.71 12.44 -41.42
C ALA A 97 -15.08 12.94 -41.90
N GLN A 98 -15.25 13.10 -43.22
CA GLN A 98 -16.52 13.48 -43.85
C GLN A 98 -17.57 12.36 -43.83
N THR A 99 -17.15 11.11 -43.75
CA THR A 99 -18.03 9.94 -43.91
C THR A 99 -18.22 9.15 -42.62
N THR A 100 -17.25 9.19 -41.71
CA THR A 100 -17.17 8.30 -40.54
C THR A 100 -16.81 9.03 -39.26
N THR A 101 -17.05 8.38 -38.13
CA THR A 101 -16.74 8.92 -36.80
C THR A 101 -15.25 8.81 -36.48
N ILE A 102 -14.76 9.65 -35.56
CA ILE A 102 -13.36 9.63 -35.12
C ILE A 102 -12.89 8.25 -34.63
N THR A 103 -13.81 7.48 -34.04
CA THR A 103 -13.54 6.11 -33.57
C THR A 103 -13.33 5.13 -34.72
N ASP A 104 -14.08 5.25 -35.80
CA ASP A 104 -13.93 4.39 -36.98
C ASP A 104 -12.65 4.74 -37.74
N VAL A 105 -12.33 6.03 -37.83
CA VAL A 105 -11.07 6.51 -38.38
C VAL A 105 -9.89 5.91 -37.61
N ARG A 106 -9.92 5.97 -36.27
CA ARG A 106 -8.89 5.35 -35.41
C ARG A 106 -8.70 3.86 -35.70
N ARG A 107 -9.81 3.11 -35.83
CA ARG A 107 -9.75 1.66 -36.09
C ARG A 107 -9.12 1.33 -37.45
N LYS A 108 -9.37 2.17 -38.45
CA LYS A 108 -8.90 1.97 -39.83
C LYS A 108 -7.46 2.45 -40.06
N THR A 109 -7.06 3.57 -39.47
CA THR A 109 -5.73 4.16 -39.70
C THR A 109 -4.69 3.75 -38.66
N GLY A 110 -5.11 3.22 -37.51
CA GLY A 110 -4.21 2.88 -36.40
C GLY A 110 -3.62 4.11 -35.68
N VAL A 111 -3.98 5.33 -36.10
CA VAL A 111 -3.52 6.57 -35.50
C VAL A 111 -4.21 6.77 -34.15
N SER A 112 -3.45 7.23 -33.15
CA SER A 112 -4.00 7.44 -31.80
C SER A 112 -5.09 8.50 -31.81
N HIS A 113 -6.09 8.34 -30.94
CA HIS A 113 -7.21 9.28 -30.83
C HIS A 113 -6.75 10.73 -30.55
N HIS A 114 -5.71 10.89 -29.74
CA HIS A 114 -5.09 12.19 -29.48
C HIS A 114 -4.53 12.82 -30.75
N MET A 115 -3.80 12.03 -31.56
CA MET A 115 -3.22 12.51 -32.81
C MET A 115 -4.31 12.88 -33.83
N LEU A 116 -5.40 12.11 -33.92
CA LEU A 116 -6.53 12.45 -34.80
C LEU A 116 -7.18 13.80 -34.44
N ARG A 117 -7.31 14.10 -33.14
CA ARG A 117 -7.79 15.43 -32.68
C ARG A 117 -6.80 16.54 -33.00
N LYS A 118 -5.50 16.27 -32.86
CA LYS A 118 -4.44 17.22 -33.19
C LYS A 118 -4.45 17.57 -34.69
N ILE A 119 -4.54 16.56 -35.56
CA ILE A 119 -4.65 16.73 -37.02
C ILE A 119 -5.91 17.52 -37.39
N ALA A 120 -7.06 17.20 -36.78
CA ALA A 120 -8.29 17.95 -37.00
C ALA A 120 -8.15 19.44 -36.63
N ALA A 121 -7.48 19.75 -35.52
CA ALA A 121 -7.21 21.12 -35.10
C ALA A 121 -6.23 21.85 -36.05
N GLU A 122 -5.14 21.18 -36.45
CA GLU A 122 -4.12 21.75 -37.36
C GLU A 122 -4.67 22.02 -38.77
N HIS A 123 -5.47 21.09 -39.30
CA HIS A 123 -6.03 21.17 -40.66
C HIS A 123 -7.47 21.70 -40.71
N ARG A 124 -8.01 22.17 -39.58
CA ARG A 124 -9.34 22.80 -39.42
C ARG A 124 -10.49 22.00 -40.04
N PHE A 125 -10.63 20.74 -39.65
CA PHE A 125 -11.78 19.92 -40.01
C PHE A 125 -12.34 19.20 -38.78
N GLU A 126 -13.60 18.79 -38.86
CA GLU A 126 -14.27 18.04 -37.80
C GLU A 126 -14.65 16.65 -38.28
N TYR A 127 -14.69 15.70 -37.35
CA TYR A 127 -15.20 14.35 -37.61
C TYR A 127 -16.72 14.34 -37.45
N LYS A 128 -17.41 13.45 -38.18
CA LYS A 128 -18.84 13.25 -37.96
C LYS A 128 -19.12 12.87 -36.50
N PRO A 129 -20.11 13.52 -35.86
CA PRO A 129 -20.53 13.15 -34.52
C PRO A 129 -21.09 11.73 -34.57
N PHE A 130 -20.83 10.98 -33.50
CA PHE A 130 -21.43 9.67 -33.35
C PHE A 130 -22.93 9.85 -33.05
N ASP A 131 -23.78 9.34 -33.94
CA ASP A 131 -25.23 9.29 -33.72
C ASP A 131 -25.62 7.87 -33.26
N PRO A 132 -26.04 7.69 -32.00
CA PRO A 132 -26.52 6.40 -31.51
C PRO A 132 -27.96 6.08 -31.94
N SER A 133 -28.69 7.02 -32.57
CA SER A 133 -30.09 6.87 -32.97
C SER A 133 -30.42 5.65 -33.87
N PRO A 134 -29.54 5.14 -34.75
CA PRO A 134 -29.89 4.03 -35.64
C PRO A 134 -30.14 2.71 -34.89
N ASN A 135 -29.48 2.51 -33.75
CA ASN A 135 -29.61 1.32 -32.91
C ASN A 135 -30.48 1.57 -31.67
N LEU A 136 -30.81 2.83 -31.40
CA LEU A 136 -31.78 3.25 -30.40
C LEU A 136 -33.06 3.62 -31.14
N SER A 137 -33.78 2.62 -31.67
CA SER A 137 -35.21 2.82 -31.94
C SER A 137 -35.82 3.21 -30.60
N CYS A 138 -36.06 4.50 -30.40
CA CYS A 138 -36.82 5.00 -29.29
C CYS A 138 -38.18 4.32 -29.40
N VAL A 139 -38.39 3.30 -28.57
CA VAL A 139 -39.72 2.78 -28.26
C VAL A 139 -40.43 4.01 -27.70
N LYS A 140 -41.14 4.71 -28.58
CA LYS A 140 -42.15 5.67 -28.16
C LYS A 140 -43.10 4.80 -27.36
N ALA A 141 -42.95 4.82 -26.05
CA ALA A 141 -43.97 4.31 -25.18
C ALA A 141 -45.20 5.13 -25.57
N GLU A 142 -46.08 4.52 -26.35
CA GLU A 142 -47.48 4.91 -26.42
C GLU A 142 -47.94 4.88 -24.96
N ARG A 143 -47.83 6.04 -24.30
CA ARG A 143 -48.52 6.28 -23.04
C ARG A 143 -49.98 6.20 -23.45
N ILE A 144 -50.54 5.00 -23.29
CA ILE A 144 -51.97 4.79 -23.25
C ILE A 144 -52.42 5.67 -22.09
N ASP A 145 -52.96 6.84 -22.40
CA ASP A 145 -53.68 7.64 -21.42
C ASP A 145 -54.88 6.77 -21.00
N PRO A 146 -54.95 6.32 -19.72
CA PRO A 146 -56.11 5.57 -19.29
C PRO A 146 -57.34 6.49 -19.40
N VAL A 147 -58.26 6.00 -20.22
CA VAL A 147 -59.51 6.60 -20.68
C VAL A 147 -60.42 7.13 -19.56
N ALA A 148 -61.05 8.26 -19.89
CA ALA A 148 -62.36 8.84 -19.49
C ALA A 148 -62.60 9.27 -18.03
#